data_AF-A0A9D7Y2K3-F1
#
_entry.id   AF-A0A9D7Y2K3-F1
#
_cell.length_a   1.000
_cell.length_b   1.000
_cell.length_c   1.000
_cell.angle_alpha   90.00
_cell.angle_beta   90.00
_cell.angle_gamma   90.00
#
_symmetry.space_group_name_H-M   'P 1'
#
loop_
_entity.id
_entity.type
_entity.pdbx_description
1 polymer ?
#
loop_
_entity_poly.entity_id
_entity_poly.type
_entity_poly.pdbx_seq_one_letter_code
_entity_poly.pdbx_strand_id
1 'polypeptide(L)' 'MIVIDDYGYYEGCTKAVDEFLENRNIKTFMSYAVVGSRYFVKR' A
#
# COMPACT_ATOMS: atom_id res chain seq x y z
N MET A 1 -7.98 -5.96 -7.50
CA MET A 1 -7.70 -5.73 -6.08
C MET A 1 -6.23 -5.99 -5.86
N ILE A 2 -5.53 -5.06 -5.22
CA ILE A 2 -4.12 -5.21 -4.84
C ILE A 2 -4.08 -5.21 -3.31
N VAL A 3 -3.46 -6.23 -2.73
CA VAL A 3 -3.28 -6.39 -1.28
C VAL A 3 -1.79 -6.23 -0.99
N ILE A 4 -1.49 -5.57 0.10
CA ILE A 4 -0.14 -5.32 0.58
C ILE A 4 -0.11 -5.79 2.02
N ASP A 5 0.65 -6.86 2.26
CA ASP A 5 0.91 -7.35 3.59
C ASP A 5 2.02 -6.53 4.27
N ASP A 6 1.99 -6.47 5.60
CA ASP A 6 2.92 -5.72 6.45
C ASP A 6 3.01 -4.18 6.20
N TYR A 7 2.07 -3.62 5.44
CA TYR A 7 2.04 -2.18 5.19
C TYR A 7 1.77 -1.41 6.49
N GLY A 8 2.73 -0.57 6.87
CA GLY A 8 2.74 0.16 8.15
C GLY A 8 3.30 -0.63 9.34
N TYR A 9 3.71 -1.90 9.16
CA TYR A 9 4.34 -2.71 10.21
C TYR A 9 5.87 -2.64 10.12
N TYR A 10 6.43 -2.74 8.91
CA TYR A 10 7.85 -2.56 8.64
C TYR A 10 8.08 -1.29 7.81
N GLU A 11 8.92 -0.37 8.29
CA GLU A 11 9.20 0.89 7.61
C GLU A 11 9.70 0.70 6.17
N GLY A 12 10.50 -0.35 5.92
CA GLY A 12 11.00 -0.67 4.58
C GLY A 12 9.89 -1.05 3.59
N CYS A 13 8.89 -1.80 4.06
CA CYS A 13 7.72 -2.16 3.23
C CYS A 13 6.91 -0.91 2.87
N THR A 14 6.63 -0.06 3.87
CA THR A 14 5.93 1.21 3.67
C THR A 14 6.66 2.10 2.66
N LYS A 15 7.97 2.31 2.82
CA LYS A 15 8.78 3.11 1.89
C LYS A 15 8.75 2.57 0.46
N ALA A 16 8.95 1.27 0.27
CA ALA A 16 8.97 0.67 -1.07
C ALA A 16 7.62 0.83 -1.79
N VAL A 17 6.52 0.72 -1.05
CA VAL A 17 5.16 0.92 -1.59
C VAL A 17 4.91 2.39 -1.91
N ASP A 18 5.24 3.30 -1.00
CA ASP A 18 5.08 4.74 -1.19
C ASP A 18 5.88 5.23 -2.40
N GLU A 19 7.16 4.83 -2.51
CA GLU A 19 8.03 5.13 -3.65
C GLU A 19 7.43 4.61 -4.96
N PHE A 20 6.89 3.39 -4.98
CA PHE A 20 6.26 2.85 -6.18
C PHE A 20 5.02 3.64 -6.60
N LEU A 21 4.15 3.99 -5.64
CA LEU A 21 2.92 4.74 -5.91
C LEU A 21 3.23 6.16 -6.39
N GLU A 22 4.18 6.84 -5.75
CA GLU A 22 4.61 8.19 -6.11
C GLU A 22 5.26 8.23 -7.50
N ASN A 23 6.24 7.35 -7.76
CA ASN A 23 6.94 7.29 -9.05
C ASN A 23 6.01 6.95 -10.22
N ARG A 24 4.91 6.24 -9.96
CA ARG A 24 3.90 5.90 -10.96
C ARG A 24 2.71 6.87 -10.99
N ASN A 25 2.73 7.91 -10.15
CA ASN A 25 1.63 8.86 -9.96
C ASN A 25 0.28 8.16 -9.71
N ILE A 26 0.29 7.06 -8.95
CA ILE A 26 -0.90 6.29 -8.61
C ILE A 26 -1.52 6.90 -7.36
N LYS A 27 -2.58 7.68 -7.56
CA LYS A 27 -3.41 8.21 -6.47
C LYS A 27 -4.47 7.18 -6.12
N THR A 28 -4.30 6.50 -4.99
CA THR A 28 -5.23 5.46 -4.53
C THR A 28 -5.49 5.59 -3.04
N PHE A 29 -6.69 5.21 -2.61
CA PHE A 29 -7.04 5.13 -1.20
C PHE A 29 -6.78 3.71 -0.70
N MET A 30 -5.91 3.56 0.30
CA MET A 30 -5.61 2.28 0.93
C MET A 30 -6.53 2.01 2.12
N SER A 31 -7.40 1.01 1.98
CA SER A 31 -8.24 0.50 3.06
C SER A 31 -7.53 -0.58 3.88
N TYR A 32 -8.00 -0.77 5.12
CA TYR A 32 -7.55 -1.84 6.00
C TYR A 32 -8.30 -3.12 5.70
N ALA A 33 -7.59 -4.22 5.45
CA ALA A 33 -8.20 -5.56 5.41
C ALA A 33 -8.23 -6.16 6.83
N VAL A 34 -7.07 -6.18 7.48
CA VAL A 34 -6.82 -6.63 8.86
C VAL A 34 -5.67 -5.79 9.44
N VAL A 35 -5.37 -5.95 10.73
CA VAL A 35 -4.20 -5.29 11.36
C VAL A 35 -2.94 -5.67 10.60
N GLY A 36 -2.14 -4.69 10.19
CA GLY A 36 -0.88 -4.91 9.45
C GLY A 36 -1.01 -5.01 7.94
N SER A 37 -2.21 -5.22 7.37
CA SER A 37 -2.38 -5.32 5.91
C SER A 37 -3.22 -4.17 5.35
N ARG A 38 -2.91 -3.75 4.13
CA ARG A 38 -3.70 -2.76 3.36
C ARG A 38 -4.13 -3.33 2.02
N TYR A 39 -5.17 -2.75 1.44
CA TYR A 39 -5.55 -3.05 0.07
C TYR A 39 -6.11 -1.81 -0.63
N PHE A 40 -6.05 -1.83 -1.96
CA PHE A 40 -6.77 -0.88 -2.79
C PHE A 40 -7.29 -1.55 -4.08
N VAL A 41 -8.28 -0.93 -4.71
CA VAL A 41 -8.82 -1.38 -5.99
C VAL A 41 -8.27 -0.49 -7.08
N LYS A 42 -7.46 -1.06 -7.97
CA LYS A 42 -6.99 -0.37 -9.18
C LYS A 42 -8.19 -0.16 -10.11
N ARG A 43 -8.45 1.10 -10.49
CA ARG A 43 -9.39 1.48 -11.55
C ARG A 43 -8.74 1.36 -12.91
#